data_AF-A0A6B3HZZ2-F1
#
_entry.id   AF-A0A6B3HZZ2-F1
#
_cell.length_a   1.000
_cell.length_b   1.000
_cell.length_c   1.000
_cell.angle_alpha   90.00
_cell.angle_beta   90.00
_cell.angle_gamma   90.00
#
_symmetry.space_group_name_H-M   'P 1'
#
loop_
_entity.id
_entity.type
_entity.pdbx_description
1 polymer ?
#
loop_
_entity_poly.entity_id
_entity_poly.type
_entity_poly.pdbx_seq_one_letter_code
_entity_poly.pdbx_strand_id
1 'polypeptide(L)'
;TAELTGGSGSAPQTLLIRRHSVTGVVETPGGAHFTSCVPDHPRDEPFQKAYAAAAADPAAWAEFSARFLPPDGDEKGYQQAVSTWHEEQK
;
A
#
# COMPACT_ATOMS: atom_id res chain seq x y z
N THR A 1 1.58 -14.10 25.31
CA THR A 1 0.35 -13.61 24.63
C THR A 1 0.06 -12.16 24.97
N ALA A 2 0.14 -11.74 26.24
CA ALA A 2 -0.04 -10.34 26.64
C ALA A 2 0.92 -9.35 25.94
N GLU A 3 2.16 -9.76 25.66
CA GLU A 3 3.13 -8.94 24.90
C GLU A 3 2.73 -8.73 23.43
N LEU A 4 2.04 -9.71 22.82
CA LEU A 4 1.60 -9.65 21.42
C LEU A 4 0.30 -8.86 21.25
N THR A 5 -0.49 -8.72 22.31
CA THR A 5 -1.69 -7.87 22.32
C THR A 5 -1.33 -6.42 22.69
N GLY A 6 -0.05 -6.10 22.93
CA GLY A 6 0.47 -4.75 23.04
C GLY A 6 -0.20 -3.87 24.11
N GLY A 7 -0.79 -4.48 25.16
CA GLY A 7 -1.56 -3.74 26.17
C GLY A 7 -2.89 -3.13 25.67
N SER A 8 -3.25 -3.32 24.39
CA SER A 8 -4.47 -2.78 23.76
C SER A 8 -5.78 -3.40 24.25
N GLY A 9 -5.72 -4.41 25.11
CA GLY A 9 -6.89 -5.20 25.51
C GLY A 9 -7.49 -6.05 24.38
N SER A 10 -6.83 -6.12 23.21
CA SER A 10 -7.28 -6.95 22.10
C SER A 10 -7.30 -8.42 22.51
N ALA A 11 -8.37 -9.10 22.11
CA ALA A 11 -8.61 -10.45 22.53
C ALA A 11 -7.72 -11.42 21.72
N PRO A 12 -7.15 -12.49 22.33
CA PRO A 12 -6.15 -13.33 21.67
C PRO A 12 -6.56 -13.91 20.31
N GLN A 13 -7.86 -14.05 20.03
CA GLN A 13 -8.37 -14.47 18.73
C GLN A 13 -8.09 -13.50 17.57
N THR A 14 -7.66 -12.26 17.84
CA THR A 14 -7.21 -11.32 16.81
C THR A 14 -5.82 -11.66 16.27
N LEU A 15 -5.05 -12.51 16.95
CA LEU A 15 -3.74 -13.00 16.52
C LEU A 15 -3.92 -14.12 15.49
N LEU A 16 -4.18 -13.75 14.23
CA LEU A 16 -4.56 -14.70 13.17
C LEU A 16 -3.39 -15.54 12.65
N ILE A 17 -2.16 -14.99 12.64
CA ILE A 17 -0.99 -15.61 12.03
C ILE A 17 0.00 -16.05 13.11
N ARG A 18 0.51 -17.29 12.99
CA ARG A 18 1.44 -17.89 13.96
C ARG A 18 2.88 -17.75 13.47
N ARG A 19 3.81 -17.56 14.41
CA ARG A 19 5.26 -17.40 14.12
C ARG A 19 5.85 -18.52 13.26
N HIS A 20 5.43 -19.78 13.45
CA HIS A 20 5.94 -20.90 12.67
C HIS A 20 5.47 -20.91 11.21
N SER A 21 4.46 -20.10 10.87
CA SER A 21 3.93 -19.96 9.52
C SER A 21 4.56 -18.77 8.76
N VAL A 22 5.51 -18.06 9.37
CA VAL A 22 6.10 -16.82 8.83
C VAL A 22 7.62 -16.92 8.85
N THR A 23 8.25 -16.67 7.70
CA THR A 23 9.72 -16.68 7.56
C THR A 23 10.33 -15.28 7.69
N GLY A 24 9.58 -14.23 7.36
CA GLY A 24 10.04 -12.85 7.42
C GLY A 24 8.89 -11.86 7.58
N VAL A 25 9.19 -10.70 8.16
CA VAL A 25 8.26 -9.59 8.36
C VAL A 25 8.94 -8.33 7.83
N VAL A 26 8.21 -7.53 7.05
CA VAL A 26 8.68 -6.25 6.53
C VAL A 26 7.72 -5.17 6.99
N GLU A 27 8.25 -4.08 7.55
CA GLU A 27 7.48 -2.88 7.86
C GLU A 27 7.40 -2.01 6.61
N THR A 28 6.20 -1.87 6.04
CA THR A 28 5.93 -1.08 4.84
C THR A 28 4.71 -0.18 5.07
N PRO A 29 4.88 1.00 5.71
CA PRO A 29 3.77 1.93 5.92
C PRO A 29 3.13 2.31 4.59
N GLY A 30 1.81 2.17 4.48
CA GLY A 30 1.10 2.42 3.23
C GLY A 30 1.22 1.31 2.18
N GLY A 31 1.85 0.16 2.48
CA GLY A 31 2.08 -0.92 1.52
C GLY A 31 0.83 -1.65 1.00
N ALA A 32 -0.34 -1.35 1.55
CA ALA A 32 -1.63 -1.81 1.01
C ALA A 32 -2.22 -0.84 -0.03
N HIS A 33 -1.66 0.36 -0.17
CA HIS A 33 -2.08 1.34 -1.18
C HIS A 33 -2.03 0.70 -2.58
N PHE A 34 -3.01 0.95 -3.45
CA PHE A 34 -4.17 1.85 -3.33
C PHE A 34 -5.40 1.22 -2.69
N THR A 35 -5.33 -0.03 -2.21
CA THR A 35 -6.45 -0.76 -1.64
C THR A 35 -6.78 -0.31 -0.20
N SER A 36 -7.83 -0.84 0.41
CA SER A 36 -8.20 -0.50 1.79
C SER A 36 -7.37 -1.29 2.81
N CYS A 37 -6.90 -0.62 3.87
CA CYS A 37 -6.33 -1.24 5.05
C CYS A 37 -7.03 -0.68 6.28
N VAL A 38 -8.29 -1.08 6.51
CA VAL A 38 -9.05 -0.58 7.67
C VAL A 38 -8.53 -1.25 8.95
N PRO A 39 -8.36 -0.49 10.05
CA PRO A 39 -8.83 0.88 10.26
C PRO A 39 -7.89 2.00 9.79
N ASP A 40 -6.68 1.70 9.32
CA ASP A 40 -5.63 2.69 9.06
C ASP A 40 -5.94 3.64 7.90
N HIS A 41 -6.46 3.13 6.78
CA HIS A 41 -6.89 3.97 5.66
C HIS A 41 -7.99 3.32 4.79
N PRO A 42 -8.87 4.12 4.16
CA PRO A 42 -9.76 3.63 3.12
C PRO A 42 -8.99 3.37 1.82
N ARG A 43 -9.70 2.85 0.82
CA ARG A 43 -9.19 2.69 -0.53
C ARG A 43 -9.06 4.05 -1.23
N ASP A 44 -7.97 4.24 -1.96
CA ASP A 44 -7.72 5.42 -2.77
C ASP A 44 -8.43 5.30 -4.13
N GLU A 45 -9.70 5.68 -4.14
CA GLU A 45 -10.56 5.61 -5.33
C GLU A 45 -10.04 6.45 -6.51
N PRO A 46 -9.55 7.70 -6.32
CA PRO A 46 -8.91 8.46 -7.39
C PRO A 46 -7.73 7.72 -8.02
N PHE A 47 -6.79 7.21 -7.21
CA PHE A 47 -5.63 6.52 -7.75
C PHE A 47 -5.99 5.20 -8.43
N GLN A 48 -6.94 4.44 -7.88
CA GLN A 48 -7.45 3.23 -8.52
C GLN A 48 -8.02 3.51 -9.92
N LYS A 49 -8.79 4.59 -10.09
CA LYS A 49 -9.33 5.00 -11.39
C LYS A 49 -8.21 5.40 -12.36
N ALA A 50 -7.21 6.14 -11.89
CA ALA A 50 -6.06 6.52 -12.70
C ALA A 50 -5.26 5.29 -13.17
N TYR A 51 -4.99 4.34 -12.27
CA TYR A 51 -4.38 3.06 -12.60
C TYR A 51 -5.17 2.29 -13.66
N ALA A 52 -6.49 2.13 -13.47
CA ALA A 52 -7.35 1.40 -14.40
C ALA A 52 -7.43 2.08 -15.78
N ALA A 53 -7.47 3.42 -15.81
CA ALA A 53 -7.46 4.18 -17.05
C ALA A 53 -6.13 4.05 -17.80
N ALA A 54 -5.00 4.16 -17.10
CA ALA A 54 -3.67 4.00 -17.69
C ALA A 54 -3.47 2.60 -18.27
N ALA A 55 -3.95 1.55 -17.58
CA ALA A 55 -3.84 0.17 -18.05
C ALA A 55 -4.61 -0.12 -19.35
N ALA A 56 -5.55 0.73 -19.75
CA ALA A 56 -6.34 0.57 -20.97
C ALA A 56 -5.60 1.00 -22.25
N ASP A 57 -4.48 1.74 -22.13
CA ASP A 57 -3.71 2.25 -23.27
C ASP A 57 -2.19 2.01 -23.07
N PRO A 58 -1.47 1.44 -24.05
CA PRO A 58 -0.04 1.13 -23.89
C PRO A 58 0.86 2.35 -23.65
N ALA A 59 0.55 3.50 -24.23
CA ALA A 59 1.35 4.71 -24.04
C ALA A 59 1.09 5.32 -22.65
N ALA A 60 -0.17 5.39 -22.24
CA ALA A 60 -0.54 5.83 -20.89
C ALA A 60 0.02 4.90 -19.81
N TRP A 61 0.05 3.59 -20.06
CA TRP A 61 0.68 2.63 -19.16
C TRP A 61 2.20 2.85 -19.05
N ALA A 62 2.88 3.15 -20.16
CA ALA A 62 4.31 3.43 -20.14
C ALA A 62 4.62 4.67 -19.29
N GLU A 63 3.82 5.73 -19.41
CA GLU A 63 3.96 6.94 -18.57
C GLU A 63 3.66 6.66 -17.09
N PHE A 64 2.57 5.94 -16.81
CA PHE A 64 2.18 5.58 -15.45
C PHE A 64 3.24 4.71 -14.76
N SER A 65 3.70 3.65 -15.44
CA SER A 65 4.71 2.75 -14.89
C SER A 65 6.07 3.43 -14.75
N ALA A 66 6.48 4.29 -15.68
CA ALA A 66 7.71 5.07 -15.52
C ALA A 66 7.67 5.98 -14.27
N ARG A 67 6.48 6.53 -13.95
CA ARG A 67 6.30 7.40 -12.77
C ARG A 67 6.23 6.63 -11.46
N PHE A 68 5.46 5.56 -11.40
CA PHE A 68 5.14 4.88 -10.13
C PHE A 68 5.88 3.56 -9.93
N LEU A 69 6.35 2.92 -11.00
CA LEU A 69 7.01 1.60 -10.99
C LEU A 69 8.30 1.60 -11.84
N PRO A 70 9.24 2.55 -11.63
CA PRO A 70 10.46 2.58 -12.42
C PRO A 70 11.32 1.32 -12.15
N PRO A 71 12.13 0.85 -13.13
CA PRO A 71 12.92 -0.38 -13.00
C PRO A 71 13.80 -0.46 -11.75
N ASP A 72 14.36 0.67 -11.33
CA ASP A 72 15.22 0.80 -10.14
C ASP A 72 14.51 1.55 -8.99
N GLY A 73 13.17 1.49 -8.97
CA GLY A 73 12.33 2.14 -7.95
C GLY A 73 12.28 1.37 -6.63
N ASP A 74 11.94 2.10 -5.57
CA ASP A 74 11.65 1.54 -4.25
C ASP A 74 10.29 2.03 -3.73
N GLU A 75 9.85 1.44 -2.62
CA GLU A 75 8.57 1.79 -1.97
C GLU A 75 8.52 3.27 -1.58
N LYS A 76 9.65 3.85 -1.16
CA LYS A 76 9.72 5.26 -0.79
C LYS A 76 9.45 6.16 -2.01
N GLY A 77 10.04 5.84 -3.16
CA GLY A 77 9.83 6.52 -4.42
C GLY A 77 8.38 6.42 -4.87
N TYR A 78 7.76 5.25 -4.75
CA TYR A 78 6.33 5.07 -5.00
C TYR A 78 5.47 6.00 -4.14
N GLN A 79 5.65 5.97 -2.82
CA GLN A 79 4.87 6.78 -1.87
C GLN A 79 5.06 8.29 -2.12
N GLN A 80 6.27 8.73 -2.44
CA GLN A 80 6.54 10.12 -2.83
C GLN A 80 5.83 10.50 -4.12
N ALA A 81 5.90 9.66 -5.15
CA ALA A 81 5.24 9.91 -6.43
C ALA A 81 3.72 9.97 -6.28
N VAL A 82 3.13 9.10 -5.45
CA VAL A 82 1.70 9.11 -5.10
C VAL A 82 1.32 10.39 -4.37
N SER A 83 2.09 10.80 -3.36
CA SER A 83 1.84 12.05 -2.64
C SER A 83 1.86 13.28 -3.57
N THR A 84 2.88 13.38 -4.42
CA THR A 84 2.97 14.46 -5.42
C THR A 84 1.81 14.38 -6.41
N TRP A 85 1.40 13.17 -6.82
CA TRP A 85 0.25 13.00 -7.70
C TRP A 85 -1.05 13.50 -7.04
N HIS A 86 -1.29 13.21 -5.76
CA HIS A 86 -2.47 13.75 -5.06
C HIS A 86 -2.46 15.27 -4.94
N GLU A 87 -1.28 15.88 -4.80
CA GLU A 87 -1.14 17.33 -4.81
C GLU A 87 -1.48 17.93 -6.17
N GLU A 88 -1.11 17.26 -7.28
CA GLU A 88 -1.46 17.66 -8.64
C GLU A 88 -2.96 17.52 -8.97
N GLN A 89 -3.67 16.63 -8.29
CA GLN A 89 -5.12 16.42 -8.48
C GLN A 89 -6.01 17.34 -7.65
N LYS A 90 -5.42 18.17 -6.76
CA LYS A 90 -6.16 19.18 -5.97
C LYS A 90 -6.40 20.44 -6.79
#